data_AF-A0A977IGG2-F1
#
_entry.id   AF-A0A977IGG2-F1
#
_cell.length_a   1.000
_cell.length_b   1.000
_cell.length_c   1.000
_cell.angle_alpha   90.00
_cell.angle_beta   90.00
_cell.angle_gamma   90.00
#
_symmetry.space_group_name_H-M   'P 1'
#
loop_
_entity.id
_entity.type
_entity.pdbx_description
1 polymer ?
#
loop_
_entity_poly.entity_id
_entity_poly.type
_entity_poly.pdbx_seq_one_letter_code
_entity_poly.pdbx_strand_id
1 'polypeptide(L)'
;MRYRSRMDIASAILDVAKDGALKTAIMYKAYMSFPQLNEYLELLLSNGLLEYVPEQKMYHTTRKGKRFLDNYGEVGRALLPKENNKNAAMAEA
;
A
#
# COMPACT_ATOMS: atom_id res chain seq x y z
N MET A 1 12.09 6.68 -13.25
CA MET A 1 10.81 6.02 -12.91
C MET A 1 11.16 4.74 -12.16
N ARG A 2 10.80 4.61 -10.88
CA ARG A 2 11.10 3.39 -10.09
C ARG A 2 10.11 2.30 -10.52
N TYR A 3 10.61 1.15 -10.94
CA TYR A 3 9.75 0.00 -11.21
C TYR A 3 9.10 -0.45 -9.90
N ARG A 4 7.76 -0.53 -9.89
CA ARG A 4 7.00 -1.04 -8.74
C ARG A 4 6.80 -2.53 -8.89
N SER A 5 7.27 -3.29 -7.90
CA SER A 5 6.99 -4.71 -7.83
C SER A 5 5.50 -4.95 -7.56
N ARG A 6 5.03 -6.17 -7.80
CA ARG A 6 3.65 -6.56 -7.42
C ARG A 6 3.38 -6.41 -5.92
N MET A 7 4.42 -6.65 -5.10
CA MET A 7 4.35 -6.48 -3.64
C MET A 7 4.25 -4.99 -3.28
N ASP A 8 4.95 -4.12 -4.00
CA ASP A 8 4.89 -2.67 -3.78
C ASP A 8 3.48 -2.16 -4.08
N ILE A 9 2.88 -2.61 -5.19
CA ILE A 9 1.51 -2.24 -5.57
C ILE A 9 0.50 -2.75 -4.54
N ALA A 10 0.60 -4.02 -4.13
CA ALA A 10 -0.25 -4.59 -3.09
C ALA A 10 -0.12 -3.82 -1.77
N SER A 11 1.11 -3.52 -1.34
CA SER A 11 1.35 -2.74 -0.11
C SER A 11 0.74 -1.34 -0.19
N ALA A 12 0.86 -0.65 -1.32
CA ALA A 12 0.31 0.69 -1.50
C ALA A 12 -1.23 0.70 -1.42
N ILE A 13 -1.90 -0.30 -2.00
CA ILE A 13 -3.36 -0.42 -1.91
C ILE A 13 -3.80 -0.66 -0.47
N LEU A 14 -3.16 -1.62 0.20
CA LEU A 14 -3.48 -1.99 1.58
C LEU A 14 -3.18 -0.85 2.57
N ASP A 15 -2.15 -0.06 2.31
CA ASP A 15 -1.83 1.10 3.15
C ASP A 15 -2.89 2.21 2.98
N VAL A 16 -3.29 2.51 1.74
CA VAL A 16 -4.36 3.50 1.47
C VAL A 16 -5.70 3.07 2.10
N ALA A 17 -6.01 1.77 2.09
CA ALA A 17 -7.26 1.22 2.62
C ALA A 17 -7.21 0.88 4.12
N LYS A 18 -6.14 1.22 4.84
CA LYS A 18 -5.92 0.80 6.24
C LYS A 18 -7.08 1.15 7.19
N ASP A 19 -7.66 2.33 6.97
CA ASP A 19 -8.78 2.90 7.75
C ASP A 19 -10.06 3.07 6.90
N GLY A 20 -10.10 2.45 5.71
CA GLY A 20 -11.18 2.63 4.76
C GLY A 20 -10.83 3.58 3.63
N ALA A 21 -11.05 3.15 2.39
CA ALA A 21 -10.86 4.01 1.23
C ALA A 21 -11.86 3.71 0.10
N LEU A 22 -12.34 4.77 -0.55
CA LEU A 22 -13.06 4.66 -1.81
C LEU A 22 -12.13 4.10 -2.89
N LYS A 23 -12.72 3.36 -3.84
CA LYS A 23 -12.00 2.85 -5.03
C LYS A 23 -11.19 3.93 -5.75
N THR A 24 -11.78 5.11 -5.93
CA THR A 24 -11.14 6.26 -6.57
C THR A 24 -9.95 6.78 -5.76
N ALA A 25 -10.07 6.84 -4.43
CA ALA A 25 -8.97 7.24 -3.56
C ALA A 25 -7.79 6.26 -3.66
N ILE A 26 -8.06 4.96 -3.71
CA ILE A 26 -7.04 3.93 -3.96
C ILE A 26 -6.37 4.14 -5.32
N MET A 27 -7.16 4.35 -6.38
CA MET A 27 -6.64 4.57 -7.73
C MET A 27 -5.63 5.72 -7.79
N TYR A 28 -6.01 6.88 -7.23
CA TYR A 28 -5.17 8.08 -7.28
C TYR A 28 -3.96 7.96 -6.36
N LYS A 29 -4.14 7.51 -5.10
CA LYS A 29 -3.04 7.42 -4.13
C LYS A 29 -2.06 6.30 -4.44
N ALA A 30 -2.52 5.23 -5.09
CA ALA A 30 -1.66 4.15 -5.56
C ALA A 30 -1.20 4.34 -7.01
N TYR A 31 -1.46 5.47 -7.66
CA TYR A 31 -1.01 5.77 -9.03
C TYR A 31 -1.30 4.64 -10.03
N MET A 32 -2.54 4.15 -10.07
CA MET A 32 -2.94 3.03 -10.94
C MET A 32 -3.96 3.44 -12.00
N SER A 33 -3.96 2.73 -13.13
CA SER A 33 -5.07 2.77 -14.08
C SER A 33 -6.26 1.94 -13.56
N PHE A 34 -7.46 2.24 -14.07
CA PHE A 34 -8.67 1.53 -13.65
C PHE A 34 -8.63 0.01 -13.89
N PRO A 35 -8.18 -0.51 -15.05
CA PRO A 35 -8.08 -1.97 -15.26
C PRO A 35 -7.10 -2.63 -14.28
N GLN A 36 -5.93 -2.03 -14.11
CA GLN A 36 -4.90 -2.56 -13.20
C GLN A 36 -5.40 -2.58 -11.75
N LEU A 37 -6.08 -1.52 -11.30
CA LEU A 37 -6.66 -1.47 -9.96
C LEU A 37 -7.66 -2.62 -9.75
N ASN A 38 -8.51 -2.92 -10.73
CA ASN A 38 -9.52 -3.98 -10.59
C ASN A 38 -8.89 -5.35 -10.38
N GLU A 39 -7.85 -5.69 -11.15
CA GLU A 39 -7.12 -6.96 -11.01
C GLU A 39 -6.52 -7.09 -9.61
N TYR A 40 -5.92 -6.02 -9.08
CA TYR A 40 -5.37 -6.04 -7.73
C TYR A 40 -6.45 -6.08 -6.65
N LEU A 41 -7.56 -5.37 -6.80
CA LEU A 41 -8.65 -5.43 -5.84
C LEU A 41 -9.21 -6.85 -5.76
N GLU A 42 -9.47 -7.49 -6.91
CA GLU A 42 -9.94 -8.88 -6.97
C GLU A 42 -8.94 -9.84 -6.32
N LEU A 43 -7.64 -9.69 -6.61
CA LEU A 43 -6.58 -10.48 -5.99
C LEU A 43 -6.54 -10.30 -4.47
N LEU A 44 -6.60 -9.06 -3.96
CA LEU A 44 -6.49 -8.78 -2.53
C LEU A 44 -7.75 -9.22 -1.75
N LEU A 45 -8.93 -9.08 -2.36
CA LEU A 45 -10.19 -9.55 -1.80
C LEU A 45 -10.22 -11.09 -1.72
N SER A 46 -9.90 -11.77 -2.83
CA SER A 46 -9.87 -13.25 -2.87
C SER A 46 -8.86 -13.85 -1.90
N ASN A 47 -7.76 -13.15 -1.62
CA ASN A 47 -6.76 -13.58 -0.64
C ASN A 47 -7.10 -13.14 0.80
N GLY A 48 -8.20 -12.44 1.02
CA GLY A 48 -8.63 -11.96 2.34
C GLY A 48 -7.69 -10.92 2.95
N LEU A 49 -6.91 -10.21 2.14
CA LEU A 49 -6.05 -9.10 2.58
C LEU A 49 -6.84 -7.79 2.63
N LEU A 50 -7.88 -7.69 1.82
CA LEU A 50 -8.79 -6.56 1.73
C LEU A 50 -10.23 -7.07 1.92
N GLU A 51 -11.10 -6.22 2.45
CA GLU A 51 -12.55 -6.43 2.50
C GLU A 51 -13.27 -5.22 1.89
N TYR A 52 -14.48 -5.43 1.39
CA TYR A 52 -15.34 -4.36 0.88
C TYR A 52 -16.56 -4.22 1.78
N VAL A 53 -16.84 -2.99 2.21
CA VAL A 53 -17.97 -2.63 3.07
C VAL A 53 -19.03 -1.94 2.19
N PRO A 54 -20.09 -2.64 1.76
CA PRO A 54 -21.06 -2.12 0.80
C PRO A 54 -21.78 -0.85 1.25
N GLU A 55 -22.07 -0.74 2.55
CA GLU A 55 -22.79 0.37 3.17
C GLU A 55 -22.01 1.69 3.03
N GLN A 56 -20.68 1.60 3.07
CA GLN A 56 -19.77 2.75 2.97
C GLN A 56 -19.20 2.91 1.56
N LYS A 57 -19.34 1.90 0.70
CA LYS A 57 -18.65 1.78 -0.60
C LYS A 57 -17.13 1.90 -0.48
N MET A 58 -16.58 1.42 0.64
CA MET A 58 -15.16 1.52 0.97
C MET A 58 -14.52 0.15 1.05
N TYR A 59 -13.24 0.12 0.72
CA TYR A 59 -12.37 -1.03 0.96
C TYR A 59 -11.61 -0.82 2.25
N HIS A 60 -11.50 -1.86 3.05
CA HIS A 60 -10.76 -1.87 4.31
C HIS A 60 -9.68 -2.94 4.28
N THR A 61 -8.52 -2.62 4.83
CA THR A 61 -7.46 -3.60 5.03
C THR A 61 -7.79 -4.49 6.21
N THR A 62 -7.88 -5.80 5.96
CA THR A 62 -8.21 -6.77 7.00
C THR A 62 -7.05 -6.93 7.99
N ARG A 63 -7.27 -7.66 9.08
CA ARG A 63 -6.20 -8.06 10.00
C ARG A 63 -5.07 -8.84 9.29
N LYS A 64 -5.40 -9.66 8.28
CA LYS A 64 -4.42 -10.40 7.48
C LYS A 64 -3.61 -9.44 6.59
N GLY A 65 -4.28 -8.44 5.99
CA GLY A 65 -3.63 -7.38 5.23
C GLY A 65 -2.68 -6.52 6.06
N LYS A 66 -3.05 -6.19 7.31
CA LYS A 66 -2.18 -5.46 8.25
C LYS A 66 -0.90 -6.24 8.56
N ARG A 67 -1.00 -7.55 8.83
CA ARG A 67 0.18 -8.41 9.01
C ARG A 67 1.07 -8.48 7.76
N PHE A 68 0.47 -8.48 6.57
CA PHE A 68 1.24 -8.40 5.32
C PHE A 68 2.06 -7.10 5.25
N LEU A 69 1.46 -5.95 5.60
CA LEU A 69 2.16 -4.66 5.61
C LEU A 69 3.33 -4.64 6.60
N ASP A 70 3.13 -5.17 7.80
CA ASP A 70 4.17 -5.24 8.83
C ASP A 70 5.37 -6.05 8.33
N ASN A 71 5.11 -7.26 7.81
CA ASN A 71 6.14 -8.14 7.26
C ASN A 71 6.85 -7.52 6.04
N TYR A 72 6.09 -6.88 5.15
CA TYR A 72 6.66 -6.19 3.98
C TYR A 72 7.62 -5.07 4.40
N GLY A 73 7.23 -4.28 5.41
CA GLY A 73 8.08 -3.24 5.98
C GLY A 73 9.34 -3.80 6.66
N GLU A 74 9.23 -4.91 7.39
CA GLU A 74 10.38 -5.60 8.00
C GLU A 74 11.39 -6.09 6.96
N VAL A 75 10.91 -6.77 5.92
CA VAL A 75 11.76 -7.24 4.82
C VAL A 75 12.44 -6.06 4.13
N GLY A 76 11.71 -4.98 3.87
CA GLY A 76 12.27 -3.75 3.31
C GLY A 76 13.41 -3.19 4.17
N ARG A 77 13.23 -3.12 5.49
CA ARG A 77 14.27 -2.65 6.43
C ARG A 77 15.49 -3.57 6.50
N ALA A 78 15.29 -4.88 6.36
CA ALA A 78 16.37 -5.85 6.41
C ALA A 78 17.21 -5.87 5.13
N LEU A 79 16.59 -5.61 3.98
CA LEU A 79 17.23 -5.72 2.66
C LEU A 79 17.73 -4.38 2.09
N LEU A 80 17.12 -3.26 2.49
CA LEU A 80 17.49 -1.94 1.97
C LEU A 80 18.46 -1.24 2.92
N PRO A 81 19.56 -0.66 2.42
CA PRO A 81 20.43 0.16 3.24
C PRO A 81 19.63 1.32 3.83
N LYS A 82 19.85 1.64 5.11
CA LYS A 82 19.28 2.84 5.72
C LYS A 82 19.70 4.05 4.88
N GLU A 83 18.73 4.80 4.35
CA GLU A 83 19.04 6.07 3.70
C GLU A 83 19.71 6.98 4.74
N ASN A 84 21.02 7.18 4.61
CA ASN A 84 21.74 8.19 5.39
C ASN A 84 21.18 9.54 4.98
N ASN A 85 20.29 10.09 5.82
CA ASN A 85 19.72 11.42 5.64
C ASN A 85 20.84 12.47 5.72
N LYS A 86 21.41 12.86 4.57
CA LYS A 86 22.38 13.97 4.46
C LYS A 86 21.73 15.35 4.58
N ASN A 87 20.43 15.47 4.83
CA ASN A 87 19.74 16.75 4.86
C ASN A 87 19.56 17.34 6.28
N ALA A 88 20.19 16.77 7.31
CA ALA A 88 20.18 17.35 8.67
C ALA A 88 21.35 18.33 8.95
N ALA A 89 22.32 18.50 8.04
CA ALA A 89 23.54 19.28 8.28
C ALA A 89 23.53 20.72 7.72
N MET A 90 22.39 21.28 7.29
CA MET A 90 22.30 22.66 6.76
C MET A 90 21.29 23.56 7.50
N ALA A 91 20.93 23.23 8.74
CA ALA A 91 20.03 24.06 9.56
C ALA A 91 20.70 24.70 10.80
N GLU A 92 22.03 24.64 10.92
CA GLU A 92 22.78 25.29 12.02
C GLU A 92 23.94 26.17 11.50
N ALA A 93 23.67 27.05 10.53
CA ALA A 93 24.57 28.14 10.17
C ALA A 93 23.81 29.44 9.97
#